data_AF-A0A956JDT8-F1
#
_entry.id   AF-A0A956JDT8-F1
#
_cell.length_a   1.000
_cell.length_b   1.000
_cell.length_c   1.000
_cell.angle_alpha   90.00
_cell.angle_beta   90.00
_cell.angle_gamma   90.00
#
_symmetry.space_group_name_H-M   'P 1'
#
loop_
_entity.id
_entity.type
_entity.pdbx_description
1 polymer ?
#
loop_
_entity_poly.entity_id
_entity_poly.type
_entity_poly.pdbx_seq_one_letter_code
_entity_poly.pdbx_strand_id
1 'polypeptide(L)' 'MLTVDEVADFLRTTRGAIYAKIRQGSLPGVIRISRRLLIDGAALLSWLDQRRTVSLTNEGDQ' A
#
# COMPACT_ATOMS: atom_id res chain seq x y z
N MET A 1 5.20 12.03 1.36
CA MET A 1 3.93 11.55 1.95
C MET A 1 2.84 11.69 0.91
N LEU A 2 1.97 10.69 0.80
CA LEU A 2 0.88 10.62 -0.17
C LEU A 2 -0.46 10.70 0.56
N THR A 3 -1.44 11.34 -0.07
CA THR A 3 -2.84 11.31 0.36
C THR A 3 -3.51 9.99 -0.05
N VAL A 4 -4.68 9.72 0.52
CA VAL A 4 -5.50 8.56 0.14
C VAL A 4 -5.82 8.56 -1.36
N ASP A 5 -6.03 9.74 -1.93
CA ASP A 5 -6.27 9.96 -3.35
C ASP A 5 -5.09 9.58 -4.23
N GLU A 6 -3.92 10.12 -3.92
CA GLU A 6 -2.70 9.83 -4.67
C GLU A 6 -2.35 8.34 -4.60
N VAL A 7 -2.58 7.69 -3.46
CA VAL A 7 -2.39 6.25 -3.33
C VAL A 7 -3.44 5.46 -4.11
N ALA A 8 -4.68 5.92 -4.15
CA ALA A 8 -5.74 5.28 -4.93
C ALA A 8 -5.37 5.30 -6.43
N ASP A 9 -4.97 6.45 -6.95
CA ASP A 9 -4.50 6.58 -8.35
C ASP A 9 -3.26 5.73 -8.61
N PHE A 10 -2.27 5.76 -7.71
CA PHE A 10 -1.04 4.98 -7.84
C PHE A 10 -1.28 3.47 -7.89
N LEU A 11 -2.18 2.97 -7.03
CA LEU A 11 -2.57 1.55 -7.00
C LEU A 11 -3.65 1.21 -8.03
N ARG A 12 -4.08 2.18 -8.85
CA ARG A 12 -5.19 2.06 -9.81
C ARG A 12 -6.45 1.47 -9.17
N THR A 13 -6.81 2.01 -8.01
CA THR A 13 -7.94 1.56 -7.21
C THR A 13 -8.79 2.73 -6.73
N THR A 14 -9.85 2.46 -5.98
CA THR A 14 -10.76 3.49 -5.48
C THR A 14 -10.40 3.89 -4.05
N ARG A 15 -10.76 5.13 -3.66
CA ARG A 15 -10.66 5.60 -2.26
C ARG A 15 -11.28 4.61 -1.27
N GLY A 16 -12.44 4.02 -1.61
CA GLY A 16 -13.12 3.03 -0.78
C GLY A 16 -12.31 1.77 -0.54
N ALA A 17 -11.64 1.26 -1.58
CA ALA A 17 -10.73 0.12 -1.47
C ALA A 17 -9.51 0.43 -0.59
N ILE A 18 -8.99 1.67 -0.67
CA ILE A 18 -7.92 2.12 0.21
C ILE A 18 -8.39 2.13 1.67
N TYR A 19 -9.54 2.73 1.97
CA TYR A 19 -10.10 2.72 3.32
C TYR A 19 -10.39 1.31 3.84
N ALA A 20 -10.86 0.39 2.99
CA ALA A 20 -11.05 -1.00 3.35
C ALA A 20 -9.72 -1.67 3.74
N LYS A 21 -8.65 -1.47 2.93
CA LYS A 21 -7.31 -2.00 3.23
C LYS A 21 -6.70 -1.41 4.51
N ILE A 22 -6.95 -0.13 4.77
CA ILE A 22 -6.54 0.52 6.03
C ILE A 22 -7.29 -0.10 7.21
N ARG A 23 -8.61 -0.28 7.11
CA ARG A 23 -9.41 -0.96 8.13
C ARG A 23 -8.94 -2.40 8.38
N GLN A 24 -8.52 -3.09 7.33
CA GLN A 24 -7.95 -4.43 7.39
C GLN A 24 -6.51 -4.47 7.93
N GLY A 25 -5.85 -3.32 8.14
CA GLY A 25 -4.45 -3.26 8.57
C GLY A 25 -3.45 -3.74 7.52
N SER A 26 -3.89 -3.91 6.26
CA SER A 26 -3.08 -4.46 5.17
C SER A 26 -2.33 -3.39 4.37
N LEU A 27 -2.53 -2.11 4.68
CA LEU A 27 -1.85 -1.01 4.01
C LEU A 27 -0.71 -0.48 4.90
N PRO A 28 0.55 -0.55 4.45
CA PRO A 28 1.69 -0.05 5.21
C PRO A 28 1.81 1.48 5.15
N GLY A 29 2.58 2.03 6.07
CA GLY A 29 2.93 3.46 6.05
C GLY A 29 1.77 4.41 6.39
N VAL A 30 0.67 3.90 6.94
CA VAL A 30 -0.48 4.73 7.32
C VAL A 30 -0.10 5.59 8.52
N ILE A 31 -0.08 6.90 8.32
CA ILE A 31 0.27 7.90 9.31
C ILE A 31 -0.94 8.79 9.54
N ARG A 32 -1.45 8.74 10.76
CA ARG A 32 -2.62 9.53 11.17
C ARG A 32 -2.16 10.80 11.85
N ILE A 33 -2.25 11.93 11.14
CA ILE A 33 -1.89 13.25 11.66
C ILE A 33 -3.18 14.01 11.95
N SER A 34 -3.59 14.01 13.22
CA SER A 34 -4.83 14.63 13.68
C SER A 34 -6.04 14.20 12.83
N ARG A 35 -6.51 15.07 11.92
CA ARG A 35 -7.70 14.86 11.06
C ARG A 35 -7.35 14.33 9.68
N ARG A 36 -6.06 14.19 9.35
CA ARG A 36 -5.59 13.78 8.03
C ARG A 36 -4.99 12.38 8.09
N LEU A 37 -5.25 11.62 7.04
CA LEU A 37 -4.63 10.33 6.81
C LEU A 37 -3.62 10.48 5.68
N LEU A 38 -2.35 10.25 6.01
CA LEU A 38 -1.25 10.27 5.07
C LEU A 38 -0.66 8.87 4.99
N ILE A 39 -0.03 8.57 3.87
CA ILE A 39 0.59 7.30 3.59
C ILE A 39 2.04 7.58 3.23
N ASP A 40 2.96 6.91 3.90
CA ASP A 40 4.37 6.98 3.55
C ASP A 40 4.62 6.22 2.25
N GLY A 41 5.00 6.96 1.20
CA GLY A 41 5.20 6.41 -0.13
C GLY A 41 6.40 5.47 -0.22
N ALA A 42 7.43 5.68 0.59
CA ALA A 42 8.60 4.80 0.62
C ALA A 42 8.24 3.45 1.24
N ALA A 43 7.52 3.44 2.35
CA ALA A 43 6.97 2.22 2.95
C ALA A 43 6.02 1.48 1.99
N LEU A 44 5.17 2.22 1.26
CA LEU A 44 4.29 1.64 0.25
C LEU A 44 5.09 0.99 -0.90
N LEU A 45 6.13 1.65 -1.39
CA LEU A 45 6.98 1.14 -2.46
C LEU A 45 7.76 -0.10 -2.03
N SER A 46 8.41 -0.06 -0.87
CA SER A 46 9.14 -1.22 -0.31
C SER A 46 8.23 -2.43 -0.11
N TRP A 47 6.98 -2.22 0.31
CA TRP A 47 6.01 -3.30 0.43
C TRP A 47 5.54 -3.85 -0.93
N LEU A 48 5.38 -3.01 -1.95
CA LEU A 48 5.08 -3.48 -3.30
C LEU A 48 6.25 -4.27 -3.89
N ASP A 49 7.48 -3.83 -3.62
CA ASP A 49 8.69 -4.52 -4.02
C ASP A 49 8.77 -5.92 -3.39
N GLN A 50 8.53 -6.02 -2.08
CA GLN A 50 8.45 -7.32 -1.38
C GLN A 50 7.39 -8.23 -1.99
N ARG A 51 6.20 -7.73 -2.34
CA ARG A 51 5.15 -8.56 -2.95
C ARG A 51 5.48 -9.00 -4.38
N ARG A 52 6.24 -8.20 -5.14
CA ARG A 52 6.79 -8.62 -6.44
C ARG A 52 7.86 -9.69 -6.26
N THR A 53 8.77 -9.52 -5.30
CA THR A 53 9.85 -10.49 -5.06
C THR A 53 9.29 -11.85 -4.64
N VAL A 54 8.23 -11.87 -3.81
CA VAL A 54 7.53 -13.11 -3.43
C VAL A 54 6.88 -13.81 -4.63
N SER A 55 6.56 -13.08 -5.70
CA SER A 55 6.00 -13.68 -6.92
C SER A 55 7.04 -14.38 -7.79
N LEU A 56 8.31 -13.94 -7.75
CA LEU A 56 9.42 -14.55 -8.51
C LEU A 56 10.08 -15.74 -7.80
N THR A 57 9.83 -15.93 -6.50
CA THR A 57 10.36 -17.06 -5.71
C THR A 57 9.46 -18.30 -5.75
N ASN A 58 8.30 -18.25 -6.41
CA ASN A 58 7.45 -19.43 -6.62
C ASN A 58 7.71 -20.15 -7.97
N GLU A 59 8.76 -19.74 -8.69
CA GLU A 59 9.18 -20.34 -9.95
C GLU A 59 10.53 -21.05 -9.75
N GLY A 60 10.47 -22.34 -9.42
CA GLY A 60 11.62 -23.25 -9.53
C GLY A 60 12.25 -23.70 -8.22
N ASP A 61 11.60 -24.62 -7.52
CA ASP A 61 12.31 -25.78 -6.96
C ASP A 61 11.33 -26.97 -7.02
N GLN A 62 11.51 -27.76 -8.08
CA GLN A 62 10.87 -29.05 -8.33
C GLN A 62 11.87 -30.14 -7.97
#